data_AF-A0A7J2K8P1-F1
#
_entry.id   AF-A0A7J2K8P1-F1
#
_cell.length_a   1.000
_cell.length_b   1.000
_cell.length_c   1.000
_cell.angle_alpha   90.00
_cell.angle_beta   90.00
_cell.angle_gamma   90.00
#
_symmetry.space_group_name_H-M   'P 1'
#
loop_
_entity.id
_entity.type
_entity.pdbx_description
1 polymer ?
#
loop_
_entity_poly.entity_id
_entity_poly.type
_entity_poly.pdbx_seq_one_letter_code
_entity_poly.pdbx_strand_id
1 'polypeptide(L)'
;MDDEFVVTPWKVEGKVDYAKLIEHFGTSPIDDELLNRLIKDAGEEHHLLTRRIFFSHRDLDKVLDDWESGKGFFLYTGRGPSGPMHIGHIIPFYFTKWLQDRFKVNVYIQLTDDEKFLEEERRLTLEEARKWARDNALDIAAVGFDPDKTFIFQDTEYIKNMYPLALKVARKINFSWVRAVFGFDMQTNIGMSFYPAIQVVPSLFERKRCLIPCAIDQDPYWRIQRDIAESLGFYKAAAVHSKFLPPLTGPIGKMSASKPESAIYLHEDEKSIRKKIWKAYSGGQ
;
A
#
# COMPACT_ATOMS: atom_id res chain seq x y z
N MET A 1 -0.99 -2.35 -28.27
CA MET A 1 -1.61 -1.09 -27.83
C MET A 1 -0.54 -0.40 -27.03
N ASP A 2 -0.04 0.75 -27.51
CA ASP A 2 0.94 1.53 -26.77
C ASP A 2 0.25 2.05 -25.51
N ASP A 3 0.57 1.47 -24.36
CA ASP A 3 0.10 2.03 -23.09
C ASP A 3 0.80 3.36 -22.86
N GLU A 4 0.04 4.46 -22.89
CA GLU A 4 0.51 5.85 -22.64
C GLU A 4 1.08 6.06 -21.21
N PHE A 5 1.04 5.04 -20.35
CA PHE A 5 1.53 5.09 -18.97
C PHE A 5 1.94 3.70 -18.47
N VAL A 6 2.86 3.64 -17.49
CA VAL A 6 3.35 2.41 -16.85
C VAL A 6 3.05 2.49 -15.36
N VAL A 7 2.44 1.45 -14.79
CA VAL A 7 2.19 1.32 -13.34
C VAL A 7 2.63 -0.06 -12.87
N THR A 8 3.71 -0.11 -12.09
CA THR A 8 4.20 -1.28 -11.36
C THR A 8 4.43 -0.92 -9.89
N PRO A 9 4.64 -1.89 -8.99
CA PRO A 9 4.93 -1.60 -7.58
C PRO A 9 6.15 -0.69 -7.36
N TRP A 10 7.06 -0.63 -8.33
CA TRP A 10 8.31 0.14 -8.26
C TRP A 10 8.28 1.43 -9.08
N LYS A 11 7.45 1.50 -10.13
CA LYS A 11 7.55 2.54 -11.16
C LYS A 11 6.18 3.02 -11.65
N VAL A 12 6.01 4.34 -11.66
CA VAL A 12 4.84 5.03 -12.23
C VAL A 12 5.29 6.10 -13.21
N GLU A 13 4.96 5.95 -14.48
CA GLU A 13 5.28 6.89 -15.57
C GLU A 13 4.06 7.21 -16.43
N GLY A 14 4.03 8.41 -17.01
CA GLY A 14 2.94 8.84 -17.89
C GLY A 14 1.72 9.41 -17.17
N LYS A 15 0.72 9.83 -17.95
CA LYS A 15 -0.55 10.35 -17.43
C LYS A 15 -1.48 9.18 -17.16
N VAL A 16 -1.63 8.84 -15.88
CA VAL A 16 -2.40 7.66 -15.45
C VAL A 16 -3.89 7.84 -15.76
N ASP A 17 -4.44 6.95 -16.58
CA ASP A 17 -5.88 6.79 -16.77
C ASP A 17 -6.39 5.74 -15.79
N TYR A 18 -7.02 6.21 -14.71
CA TYR A 18 -7.51 5.34 -13.64
C TYR A 18 -8.67 4.44 -14.08
N ALA A 19 -9.43 4.78 -15.12
CA ALA A 19 -10.51 3.93 -15.62
C ALA A 19 -9.93 2.72 -16.38
N LYS A 20 -8.97 2.96 -17.28
CA LYS A 20 -8.22 1.88 -17.95
C LYS A 20 -7.46 1.01 -16.94
N LEU A 21 -6.93 1.62 -15.89
CA LEU A 21 -6.19 0.90 -14.86
C LEU A 21 -7.10 -0.08 -14.08
N ILE A 22 -8.36 0.29 -13.81
CA ILE A 22 -9.35 -0.65 -13.24
C ILE A 22 -9.50 -1.89 -14.12
N GLU A 23 -9.64 -1.70 -15.44
CA GLU A 23 -9.76 -2.78 -16.41
C GLU A 23 -8.49 -3.65 -16.48
N HIS A 24 -7.32 -3.02 -16.59
CA HIS A 24 -6.02 -3.71 -16.69
C HIS A 24 -5.73 -4.57 -15.46
N PHE A 25 -6.03 -4.05 -14.26
CA PHE A 25 -5.80 -4.78 -13.02
C PHE A 25 -6.97 -5.70 -12.67
N GLY A 26 -8.11 -5.59 -13.35
CA GLY A 26 -9.32 -6.35 -13.04
C GLY A 26 -9.83 -6.08 -11.63
N THR A 27 -9.82 -4.80 -11.22
CA THR A 27 -10.43 -4.34 -9.96
C THR A 27 -11.84 -3.83 -10.22
N SER A 28 -12.60 -3.53 -9.17
CA SER A 28 -13.95 -2.95 -9.29
C SER A 28 -13.91 -1.48 -8.87
N PRO A 29 -14.65 -0.57 -9.54
CA PRO A 29 -14.81 0.79 -9.04
C PRO A 29 -15.57 0.78 -7.71
N ILE A 30 -15.22 1.68 -6.79
CA ILE A 30 -16.11 2.00 -5.67
C ILE A 30 -17.20 2.88 -6.27
N ASP A 31 -18.39 2.33 -6.49
CA ASP A 31 -19.54 3.08 -7.03
C ASP A 31 -20.24 3.91 -5.93
N ASP A 32 -21.36 4.56 -6.26
CA ASP A 32 -22.15 5.34 -5.29
C ASP A 32 -22.83 4.45 -4.24
N GLU A 33 -23.30 3.26 -4.63
CA GLU A 33 -23.99 2.33 -3.72
C GLU A 33 -23.04 1.82 -2.62
N LEU A 34 -21.89 1.30 -3.04
CA LEU A 34 -20.87 0.79 -2.13
C LEU A 34 -20.26 1.89 -1.27
N LEU A 35 -20.05 3.09 -1.84
CA LEU A 35 -19.59 4.26 -1.08
C LEU A 35 -20.58 4.61 0.03
N ASN A 36 -21.87 4.72 -0.31
CA ASN A 36 -22.92 5.05 0.67
C ASN A 36 -23.05 3.99 1.74
N ARG A 37 -22.92 2.70 1.37
CA ARG A 37 -22.91 1.58 2.32
C ARG A 37 -21.72 1.67 3.29
N LEU A 38 -20.51 1.92 2.78
CA LEU A 38 -19.31 2.09 3.60
C LEU A 38 -19.45 3.27 4.58
N ILE A 39 -19.95 4.42 4.11
CA ILE A 39 -20.18 5.61 4.95
C ILE A 39 -21.20 5.32 6.04
N LYS A 40 -22.30 4.63 5.69
CA LYS A 40 -23.35 4.25 6.63
C LYS A 40 -22.79 3.34 7.74
N ASP A 41 -22.06 2.30 7.38
CA ASP A 41 -21.49 1.34 8.34
C ASP A 41 -20.38 1.96 9.19
N ALA A 42 -19.59 2.86 8.60
CA ALA A 42 -18.60 3.64 9.32
C ALA A 42 -19.26 4.66 10.26
N GLY A 43 -20.43 5.19 9.91
CA GLY A 43 -21.15 6.23 10.65
C GLY A 43 -20.49 7.62 10.54
N GLU A 44 -19.64 7.84 9.54
CA GLU A 44 -18.97 9.12 9.26
C GLU A 44 -18.49 9.14 7.80
N GLU A 45 -18.48 10.31 7.17
CA GLU A 45 -17.91 10.47 5.83
C GLU A 45 -16.40 10.70 5.88
N HIS A 46 -15.68 10.22 4.87
CA HIS A 46 -14.26 10.53 4.69
C HIS A 46 -14.01 11.25 3.36
N HIS A 47 -13.31 12.39 3.40
CA HIS A 47 -13.08 13.21 2.21
C HIS A 47 -12.28 12.48 1.11
N LEU A 48 -11.43 11.51 1.46
CA LEU A 48 -10.72 10.69 0.46
C LEU A 48 -11.66 9.73 -0.30
N LEU A 49 -12.81 9.39 0.28
CA LEU A 49 -13.84 8.58 -0.37
C LEU A 49 -14.79 9.47 -1.19
N THR A 50 -15.34 10.53 -0.59
CA THR A 50 -16.30 11.43 -1.27
C THR A 50 -15.67 12.16 -2.45
N ARG A 51 -14.35 12.42 -2.43
CA ARG A 51 -13.59 12.97 -3.57
C ARG A 51 -13.01 11.91 -4.51
N ARG A 52 -13.38 10.64 -4.35
CA ARG A 52 -12.90 9.51 -5.17
C ARG A 52 -11.38 9.47 -5.28
N ILE A 53 -10.67 9.74 -4.16
CA ILE A 53 -9.22 9.54 -4.06
C ILE A 53 -8.96 8.05 -3.89
N PHE A 54 -9.68 7.40 -2.99
CA PHE A 54 -9.89 5.94 -3.05
C PHE A 54 -11.01 5.67 -4.05
N PHE A 55 -10.69 4.94 -5.12
CA PHE A 55 -11.53 4.90 -6.32
C PHE A 55 -11.86 3.48 -6.79
N SER A 56 -11.02 2.49 -6.47
CA SER A 56 -11.27 1.08 -6.80
C SER A 56 -11.07 0.18 -5.59
N HIS A 57 -11.57 -1.05 -5.68
CA HIS A 57 -11.52 -2.03 -4.61
C HIS A 57 -11.49 -3.47 -5.13
N ARG A 58 -11.26 -4.41 -4.20
CA ARG A 58 -11.54 -5.84 -4.35
C ARG A 58 -12.30 -6.32 -3.12
N ASP A 59 -13.43 -7.00 -3.31
CA ASP A 59 -14.21 -7.64 -2.23
C ASP A 59 -14.50 -6.71 -1.02
N LEU A 60 -14.69 -5.41 -1.25
CA LEU A 60 -15.01 -4.45 -0.17
C LEU A 60 -16.45 -4.68 0.30
N ASP A 61 -17.35 -4.98 -0.63
CA ASP A 61 -18.69 -5.51 -0.38
C ASP A 61 -18.67 -6.65 0.63
N LYS A 62 -17.77 -7.63 0.48
CA LYS A 62 -17.66 -8.77 1.39
C LYS A 62 -17.09 -8.39 2.76
N VAL A 63 -16.24 -7.36 2.84
CA VAL A 63 -15.79 -6.81 4.12
C VAL A 63 -16.97 -6.20 4.88
N LEU A 64 -17.83 -5.47 4.18
CA LEU A 64 -19.05 -4.89 4.75
C LEU A 64 -20.05 -5.99 5.15
N ASP A 65 -20.22 -7.05 4.35
CA ASP A 65 -21.02 -8.22 4.73
C ASP A 65 -20.49 -8.88 6.02
N ASP A 66 -19.18 -9.06 6.13
CA ASP A 66 -18.53 -9.64 7.31
C ASP A 66 -18.65 -8.71 8.55
N TRP A 67 -18.66 -7.39 8.35
CA TRP A 67 -18.91 -6.40 9.39
C TRP A 67 -20.36 -6.42 9.88
N GLU A 68 -21.33 -6.29 8.96
CA GLU A 68 -22.76 -6.25 9.27
C GLU A 68 -23.24 -7.55 9.93
N SER A 69 -22.63 -8.69 9.59
CA SER A 69 -22.91 -9.99 10.22
C SER A 69 -22.18 -10.23 11.55
N GLY A 70 -21.37 -9.28 12.02
CA GLY A 70 -20.64 -9.36 13.29
C GLY A 70 -19.40 -10.25 13.30
N LYS A 71 -18.96 -10.77 12.14
CA LYS A 71 -17.71 -11.54 12.03
C LYS A 71 -16.48 -10.63 12.14
N GLY A 72 -16.63 -9.39 11.67
CA GLY A 72 -15.58 -8.39 11.60
C GLY A 72 -14.47 -8.75 10.62
N PHE A 73 -13.45 -7.90 10.60
CA PHE A 73 -12.29 -8.00 9.71
C PHE A 73 -11.07 -7.40 10.40
N PHE A 74 -9.93 -7.38 9.73
CA PHE A 74 -8.74 -6.67 10.18
C PHE A 74 -8.09 -5.89 9.03
N LEU A 75 -7.25 -4.93 9.38
CA LEU A 75 -6.57 -4.05 8.44
C LEU A 75 -5.10 -4.42 8.30
N TYR A 76 -4.59 -4.28 7.09
CA TYR A 76 -3.16 -4.39 6.80
C TYR A 76 -2.76 -3.29 5.82
N THR A 77 -1.66 -2.60 6.10
CA THR A 77 -0.99 -1.71 5.16
C THR A 77 0.52 -1.77 5.39
N GLY A 78 1.32 -1.08 4.58
CA GLY A 78 2.77 -1.17 4.69
C GLY A 78 3.52 0.01 4.11
N ARG A 79 4.81 0.07 4.43
CA ARG A 79 5.75 1.09 3.96
C ARG A 79 7.11 0.47 3.71
N GLY A 80 7.63 0.66 2.50
CA GLY A 80 9.02 0.36 2.17
C GLY A 80 9.99 1.50 2.55
N PRO A 81 10.78 1.36 3.62
CA PRO A 81 11.58 2.45 4.17
C PRO A 81 12.87 2.67 3.36
N SER A 82 12.80 3.53 2.34
CA SER A 82 13.93 3.89 1.48
C SER A 82 14.48 5.31 1.72
N GLY A 83 13.97 6.00 2.73
CA GLY A 83 14.23 7.41 2.99
C GLY A 83 13.12 8.07 3.82
N PRO A 84 13.17 9.41 4.00
CA PRO A 84 12.16 10.13 4.75
C PRO A 84 10.78 10.05 4.07
N MET A 85 9.70 10.07 4.86
CA MET A 85 8.36 10.07 4.32
C MET A 85 7.95 11.45 3.77
N HIS A 86 7.14 11.44 2.73
CA HIS A 86 6.48 12.62 2.17
C HIS A 86 4.97 12.50 2.25
N ILE A 87 4.25 13.58 2.02
CA ILE A 87 2.79 13.64 2.15
C ILE A 87 2.05 12.59 1.29
N GLY A 88 2.62 12.16 0.16
CA GLY A 88 2.06 11.05 -0.61
C GLY A 88 2.07 9.69 0.13
N HIS A 89 3.05 9.45 1.00
CA HIS A 89 3.16 8.20 1.75
C HIS A 89 2.16 8.13 2.91
N ILE A 90 1.77 9.26 3.49
CA ILE A 90 0.93 9.28 4.70
C ILE A 90 -0.57 9.12 4.40
N ILE A 91 -1.01 9.36 3.15
CA ILE A 91 -2.42 9.27 2.74
C ILE A 91 -3.04 7.90 3.05
N PRO A 92 -2.44 6.74 2.68
CA PRO A 92 -2.97 5.44 3.07
C PRO A 92 -3.04 5.23 4.58
N PHE A 93 -2.11 5.78 5.35
CA PHE A 93 -2.11 5.65 6.82
C PHE A 93 -3.24 6.43 7.47
N TYR A 94 -3.50 7.68 7.05
CA TYR A 94 -4.66 8.44 7.56
C TYR A 94 -5.98 7.75 7.22
N PHE A 95 -6.09 7.16 6.03
CA PHE A 95 -7.29 6.41 5.67
C PHE A 95 -7.43 5.11 6.48
N THR A 96 -6.34 4.37 6.68
CA THR A 96 -6.32 3.18 7.55
C THR A 96 -6.67 3.54 9.00
N LYS A 97 -6.17 4.67 9.51
CA LYS A 97 -6.50 5.18 10.86
C LYS A 97 -7.98 5.50 10.99
N TRP A 98 -8.57 6.16 9.98
CA TRP A 98 -10.02 6.38 9.95
C TRP A 98 -10.79 5.06 9.96
N LEU A 99 -10.43 4.09 9.12
CA LEU A 99 -11.06 2.75 9.13
C LEU A 99 -10.93 2.09 10.52
N GLN A 100 -9.76 2.14 11.15
CA GLN A 100 -9.57 1.61 12.50
C GLN A 100 -10.49 2.31 13.51
N ASP A 101 -10.58 3.64 13.46
CA ASP A 101 -11.39 4.42 14.38
C ASP A 101 -12.88 4.11 14.23
N ARG A 102 -13.36 3.88 13.00
CA ARG A 102 -14.78 3.63 12.72
C ARG A 102 -15.19 2.18 12.97
N PHE A 103 -14.35 1.23 12.59
CA PHE A 103 -14.66 -0.20 12.68
C PHE A 103 -14.06 -0.89 13.92
N LYS A 104 -13.18 -0.21 14.67
CA LYS A 104 -12.53 -0.72 15.91
C LYS A 104 -11.82 -2.06 15.72
N VAL A 105 -11.23 -2.27 14.55
CA VAL A 105 -10.52 -3.50 14.13
C VAL A 105 -9.02 -3.42 14.37
N ASN A 106 -8.34 -4.57 14.34
CA ASN A 106 -6.89 -4.64 14.43
C ASN A 106 -6.22 -4.09 13.16
N VAL A 107 -5.03 -3.51 13.30
CA VAL A 107 -4.20 -3.00 12.21
C VAL A 107 -2.81 -3.61 12.30
N TYR A 108 -2.33 -4.14 11.17
CA TYR A 108 -0.95 -4.58 11.01
C TYR A 108 -0.24 -3.65 10.02
N ILE A 109 0.94 -3.14 10.39
CA ILE A 109 1.73 -2.25 9.54
C ILE A 109 3.10 -2.86 9.31
N GLN A 110 3.37 -3.26 8.07
CA GLN A 110 4.63 -3.85 7.66
C GLN A 110 5.64 -2.78 7.23
N LEU A 111 6.85 -2.83 7.78
CA LEU A 111 8.00 -2.03 7.36
C LEU A 111 8.99 -2.93 6.62
N THR A 112 9.05 -2.78 5.30
CA THR A 112 9.71 -3.72 4.38
C THR A 112 11.18 -3.36 4.17
N ASP A 113 11.94 -3.35 5.26
CA ASP A 113 13.35 -2.98 5.25
C ASP A 113 14.24 -4.00 4.51
N ASP A 114 13.84 -5.27 4.49
CA ASP A 114 14.42 -6.31 3.65
C ASP A 114 14.20 -6.01 2.16
N GLU A 115 12.99 -5.63 1.72
CA GLU A 115 12.71 -5.21 0.34
C GLU A 115 13.65 -4.09 -0.11
N LYS A 116 13.78 -3.04 0.72
CA LYS A 116 14.56 -1.85 0.35
C LYS A 116 16.06 -2.09 0.39
N PHE A 117 16.51 -3.08 1.15
CA PHE A 117 17.85 -3.62 1.04
C PHE A 117 18.06 -4.45 -0.24
N LEU A 118 17.08 -5.27 -0.62
CA LEU A 118 17.14 -6.16 -1.79
C LEU A 118 16.96 -5.43 -3.14
N GLU A 119 16.35 -4.23 -3.13
CA GLU A 119 16.20 -3.33 -4.29
C GLU A 119 17.56 -2.69 -4.66
N GLU A 120 18.37 -3.39 -5.45
CA GLU A 120 19.76 -3.01 -5.77
C GLU A 120 19.93 -1.58 -6.31
N GLU A 121 18.96 -1.07 -7.06
CA GLU A 121 18.96 0.30 -7.59
C GLU A 121 19.03 1.37 -6.48
N ARG A 122 18.56 1.05 -5.27
CA ARG A 122 18.59 1.95 -4.12
C ARG A 122 19.95 2.04 -3.45
N ARG A 123 20.80 1.01 -3.60
CA ARG A 123 22.13 0.92 -3.00
C ARG A 123 22.13 1.18 -1.48
N LEU A 124 21.07 0.77 -0.79
CA LEU A 124 20.98 0.87 0.65
C LEU A 124 21.68 -0.32 1.30
N THR A 125 22.45 -0.06 2.34
CA THR A 125 22.88 -1.11 3.27
C THR A 125 21.70 -1.55 4.13
N LEU A 126 21.78 -2.78 4.66
CA LEU A 126 20.76 -3.28 5.58
C LEU A 126 20.62 -2.38 6.82
N GLU A 127 21.73 -1.86 7.35
CA GLU A 127 21.71 -0.94 8.49
C GLU A 127 20.97 0.37 8.18
N GLU A 128 21.15 0.92 6.98
CA GLU A 128 20.41 2.11 6.53
C GLU A 128 18.92 1.83 6.36
N ALA A 129 18.54 0.70 5.76
CA ALA A 129 17.13 0.32 5.63
C ALA A 129 16.46 0.16 7.00
N ARG A 130 17.12 -0.47 7.97
CA ARG A 130 16.65 -0.59 9.36
C ARG A 130 16.54 0.76 10.06
N LYS A 131 17.48 1.68 9.81
CA LYS A 131 17.42 3.04 10.34
C LYS A 131 16.19 3.78 9.79
N TRP A 132 15.95 3.70 8.49
CA TRP A 132 14.77 4.31 7.86
C TRP A 132 13.47 3.66 8.32
N ALA A 133 13.45 2.35 8.59
CA ALA A 133 12.29 1.68 9.14
C ALA A 133 11.91 2.29 10.50
N ARG A 134 12.89 2.49 11.39
CA ARG A 134 12.65 3.14 12.69
C ARG A 134 12.15 4.58 12.55
N ASP A 135 12.76 5.37 11.67
CA ASP A 135 12.35 6.76 11.41
C ASP A 135 10.91 6.83 10.87
N ASN A 136 10.60 6.03 9.84
CA ASN A 136 9.26 5.96 9.25
C ASN A 136 8.23 5.38 10.24
N ALA A 137 8.63 4.50 11.17
CA ALA A 137 7.75 4.02 12.24
C ALA A 137 7.28 5.16 13.15
N LEU A 138 8.14 6.16 13.43
CA LEU A 138 7.77 7.35 14.21
C LEU A 138 6.75 8.21 13.46
N ASP A 139 6.97 8.45 12.17
CA ASP A 139 6.02 9.16 11.31
C ASP A 139 4.65 8.47 11.27
N ILE A 140 4.64 7.14 11.16
CA ILE A 140 3.41 6.34 11.15
C ILE A 140 2.73 6.36 12.52
N ALA A 141 3.49 6.24 13.61
CA ALA A 141 2.94 6.32 14.97
C ALA A 141 2.30 7.70 15.24
N ALA A 142 2.88 8.77 14.69
CA ALA A 142 2.36 10.13 14.80
C ALA A 142 0.97 10.33 14.14
N VAL A 143 0.54 9.42 13.26
CA VAL A 143 -0.84 9.42 12.71
C VAL A 143 -1.89 9.18 13.80
N GLY A 144 -1.51 8.55 14.92
CA GLY A 144 -2.39 8.33 16.07
C GLY A 144 -3.29 7.11 15.93
N PHE A 145 -2.71 5.96 15.54
CA PHE A 145 -3.38 4.66 15.62
C PHE A 145 -3.62 4.23 17.09
N ASP A 146 -4.60 3.35 17.31
CA ASP A 146 -4.87 2.75 18.63
C ASP A 146 -3.71 1.79 19.00
N PRO A 147 -2.93 2.08 20.07
CA PRO A 147 -1.76 1.27 20.43
C PRO A 147 -2.10 -0.15 20.88
N ASP A 148 -3.31 -0.40 21.36
CA ASP A 148 -3.74 -1.74 21.81
C ASP A 148 -4.23 -2.62 20.66
N LYS A 149 -4.49 -2.01 19.49
CA LYS A 149 -5.00 -2.69 18.28
C LYS A 149 -4.11 -2.52 17.07
N THR A 150 -2.89 -2.00 17.24
CA THR A 150 -1.96 -1.75 16.14
C THR A 150 -0.63 -2.41 16.38
N PHE A 151 -0.20 -3.22 15.42
CA PHE A 151 1.12 -3.83 15.43
C PHE A 151 1.93 -3.33 14.24
N ILE A 152 2.91 -2.46 14.51
CA ILE A 152 3.91 -2.00 13.54
C ILE A 152 5.12 -2.91 13.69
N PHE A 153 5.57 -3.53 12.60
CA PHE A 153 6.69 -4.45 12.64
C PHE A 153 7.62 -4.26 11.45
N GLN A 154 8.90 -4.51 11.71
CA GLN A 154 9.96 -4.52 10.73
C GLN A 154 10.19 -5.96 10.24
N ASP A 155 10.28 -6.17 8.93
CA ASP A 155 10.37 -7.51 8.37
C ASP A 155 11.59 -8.26 8.89
N THR A 156 12.77 -7.65 8.88
CA THR A 156 14.00 -8.31 9.36
C THR A 156 13.99 -8.63 10.86
N GLU A 157 13.15 -7.94 11.64
CA GLU A 157 13.00 -8.17 13.09
C GLU A 157 11.94 -9.25 13.38
N TYR A 158 10.81 -9.22 12.66
CA TYR A 158 9.67 -10.11 12.89
C TYR A 158 9.69 -11.38 12.00
N ILE A 159 10.71 -11.53 11.14
CA ILE A 159 10.80 -12.61 10.16
C ILE A 159 10.64 -14.01 10.75
N LYS A 160 11.11 -14.25 11.98
CA LYS A 160 10.96 -15.55 12.66
C LYS A 160 9.51 -16.01 12.74
N ASN A 161 8.58 -15.07 12.93
CA ASN A 161 7.16 -15.34 13.04
C ASN A 161 6.49 -15.47 11.66
N MET A 162 7.00 -14.75 10.66
CA MET A 162 6.46 -14.77 9.30
C MET A 162 6.97 -15.94 8.46
N TYR A 163 8.20 -16.41 8.69
CA TYR A 163 8.89 -17.36 7.81
C TYR A 163 8.13 -18.68 7.59
N PRO A 164 7.50 -19.31 8.60
CA PRO A 164 6.69 -20.51 8.36
C PRO A 164 5.50 -20.28 7.43
N LEU A 165 4.85 -19.11 7.48
CA LEU A 165 3.77 -18.74 6.56
C LEU A 165 4.34 -18.38 5.19
N ALA A 166 5.47 -17.65 5.15
CA ALA A 166 6.16 -17.30 3.91
C ALA A 166 6.54 -18.55 3.11
N LEU A 167 7.00 -19.62 3.75
CA LEU A 167 7.29 -20.90 3.08
C LEU A 167 6.03 -21.55 2.49
N LYS A 168 4.89 -21.48 3.19
CA LYS A 168 3.61 -22.01 2.66
C LYS A 168 3.14 -21.22 1.44
N VAL A 169 3.30 -19.90 1.47
CA VAL A 169 3.00 -18.99 0.36
C VAL A 169 3.95 -19.25 -0.81
N ALA A 170 5.26 -19.22 -0.57
CA ALA A 170 6.28 -19.42 -1.60
C ALA A 170 6.17 -20.78 -2.29
N ARG A 171 5.75 -21.85 -1.57
CA ARG A 171 5.50 -23.16 -2.19
C ARG A 171 4.38 -23.13 -3.24
N LYS A 172 3.45 -22.17 -3.17
CA LYS A 172 2.35 -22.02 -4.12
C LYS A 172 2.70 -21.14 -5.33
N ILE A 173 3.75 -20.32 -5.22
CA ILE A 173 4.14 -19.34 -6.22
C ILE A 173 5.40 -19.84 -6.93
N ASN A 174 5.29 -20.19 -8.21
CA ASN A 174 6.46 -20.55 -9.01
C ASN A 174 7.12 -19.31 -9.62
N PHE A 175 8.38 -19.45 -10.06
CA PHE A 175 9.13 -18.32 -10.60
C PHE A 175 8.52 -17.75 -11.89
N SER A 176 7.96 -18.58 -12.77
CA SER A 176 7.29 -18.11 -13.99
C SER A 176 6.16 -17.12 -13.68
N TRP A 177 5.41 -17.39 -12.61
CA TRP A 177 4.34 -16.52 -12.14
C TRP A 177 4.88 -15.20 -11.60
N VAL A 178 5.92 -15.24 -10.78
CA VAL A 178 6.59 -14.02 -10.27
C VAL A 178 7.07 -13.15 -11.44
N ARG A 179 7.70 -13.75 -12.46
CA ARG A 179 8.14 -13.02 -13.66
C ARG A 179 6.97 -12.37 -14.41
N ALA A 180 5.86 -13.08 -14.56
CA ALA A 180 4.68 -12.57 -15.26
C ALA A 180 4.00 -11.40 -14.54
N VAL A 181 3.99 -11.40 -13.20
CA VAL A 181 3.32 -10.38 -12.40
C VAL A 181 4.20 -9.16 -12.12
N PHE A 182 5.49 -9.40 -11.85
CA PHE A 182 6.42 -8.37 -11.37
C PHE A 182 7.49 -7.98 -12.38
N GLY A 183 7.58 -8.66 -13.53
CA GLY A 183 8.58 -8.36 -14.55
C GLY A 183 10.00 -8.78 -14.17
N PHE A 184 10.17 -9.63 -13.16
CA PHE A 184 11.49 -10.17 -12.79
C PHE A 184 12.08 -11.05 -13.90
N ASP A 185 13.39 -11.15 -13.89
CA ASP A 185 14.18 -11.89 -14.87
C ASP A 185 15.27 -12.73 -14.20
N MET A 186 16.12 -13.37 -15.01
CA MET A 186 17.21 -14.21 -14.51
C MET A 186 18.36 -13.42 -13.87
N GLN A 187 18.36 -12.09 -13.96
CA GLN A 187 19.33 -11.22 -13.30
C GLN A 187 18.82 -10.71 -11.96
N THR A 188 17.51 -10.75 -11.74
CA THR A 188 16.88 -10.39 -10.47
C THR A 188 17.37 -11.29 -9.33
N ASN A 189 17.83 -10.71 -8.22
CA ASN A 189 18.34 -11.48 -7.11
C ASN A 189 17.27 -12.39 -6.46
N ILE A 190 17.73 -13.48 -5.84
CA ILE A 190 16.85 -14.51 -5.27
C ILE A 190 15.98 -13.97 -4.12
N GLY A 191 16.46 -12.94 -3.41
CA GLY A 191 15.71 -12.29 -2.33
C GLY A 191 14.51 -11.54 -2.88
N MET A 192 14.70 -10.71 -3.90
CA MET A 192 13.60 -10.02 -4.60
C MET A 192 12.61 -10.99 -5.21
N SER A 193 13.09 -12.10 -5.77
CA SER A 193 12.21 -13.16 -6.31
C SER A 193 11.34 -13.82 -5.23
N PHE A 194 11.84 -13.91 -3.99
CA PHE A 194 11.12 -14.47 -2.85
C PHE A 194 10.22 -13.45 -2.13
N TYR A 195 10.57 -12.17 -2.18
CA TYR A 195 9.91 -11.09 -1.45
C TYR A 195 8.38 -11.02 -1.60
N PRO A 196 7.76 -11.29 -2.77
CA PRO A 196 6.30 -11.36 -2.87
C PRO A 196 5.65 -12.31 -1.85
N ALA A 197 6.35 -13.37 -1.44
CA ALA A 197 5.85 -14.25 -0.39
C ALA A 197 5.85 -13.59 0.99
N ILE A 198 6.81 -12.71 1.29
CA ILE A 198 6.89 -11.93 2.53
C ILE A 198 5.75 -10.91 2.59
N GLN A 199 5.56 -10.11 1.54
CA GLN A 199 4.54 -9.05 1.45
C GLN A 199 3.09 -9.58 1.61
N VAL A 200 2.85 -10.83 1.23
CA VAL A 200 1.53 -11.48 1.31
C VAL A 200 1.21 -11.99 2.71
N VAL A 201 2.22 -12.37 3.51
CA VAL A 201 2.02 -13.03 4.80
C VAL A 201 1.18 -12.24 5.80
N PRO A 202 1.30 -10.91 5.94
CA PRO A 202 0.49 -10.15 6.89
C PRO A 202 -1.02 -10.24 6.63
N SER A 203 -1.43 -10.48 5.38
CA SER A 203 -2.84 -10.71 5.06
C SER A 203 -3.39 -12.03 5.62
N LEU A 204 -2.53 -12.87 6.21
CA LEU A 204 -2.84 -14.19 6.77
C LEU A 204 -2.66 -14.22 8.30
N PHE A 205 -2.47 -13.07 8.95
CA PHE A 205 -2.26 -12.98 10.40
C PHE A 205 -3.49 -13.38 11.22
N GLU A 206 -4.69 -13.14 10.70
CA GLU A 206 -5.93 -13.59 11.31
C GLU A 206 -6.72 -14.54 10.39
N ARG A 207 -7.70 -15.24 10.97
CA ARG A 207 -8.67 -16.03 10.21
C ARG A 207 -9.80 -15.20 9.61
N LYS A 208 -9.98 -13.96 10.10
CA LYS A 208 -10.93 -13.00 9.53
C LYS A 208 -10.45 -12.51 8.17
N ARG A 209 -11.32 -11.86 7.41
CA ARG A 209 -10.93 -11.23 6.14
C ARG A 209 -9.99 -10.05 6.42
N CYS A 210 -8.95 -9.94 5.61
CA CYS A 210 -8.05 -8.79 5.59
C CYS A 210 -8.60 -7.72 4.64
N LEU A 211 -8.60 -6.44 5.04
CA LEU A 211 -8.81 -5.29 4.17
C LEU A 211 -7.50 -4.50 4.06
N ILE A 212 -7.06 -4.21 2.83
CA ILE A 212 -5.78 -3.57 2.54
C ILE A 212 -5.96 -2.19 1.90
N PRO A 213 -5.82 -1.09 2.67
CA PRO A 213 -5.74 0.25 2.12
C PRO A 213 -4.34 0.54 1.57
N CYS A 214 -4.24 0.75 0.26
CA CYS A 214 -2.97 0.99 -0.42
C CYS A 214 -3.17 1.86 -1.67
N ALA A 215 -2.08 2.31 -2.27
CA ALA A 215 -2.13 2.83 -3.62
C ALA A 215 -2.23 1.67 -4.62
N ILE A 216 -2.80 1.93 -5.81
CA ILE A 216 -3.13 0.89 -6.79
C ILE A 216 -1.91 0.13 -7.34
N ASP A 217 -0.70 0.71 -7.24
CA ASP A 217 0.55 0.05 -7.63
C ASP A 217 0.88 -1.21 -6.81
N GLN A 218 0.27 -1.37 -5.63
CA GLN A 218 0.50 -2.54 -4.76
C GLN A 218 -0.42 -3.74 -5.07
N ASP A 219 -1.45 -3.56 -5.91
CA ASP A 219 -2.41 -4.62 -6.25
C ASP A 219 -1.81 -5.92 -6.83
N PRO A 220 -0.67 -5.92 -7.56
CA PRO A 220 -0.05 -7.16 -8.04
C PRO A 220 0.24 -8.18 -6.93
N TYR A 221 0.59 -7.74 -5.72
CA TYR A 221 0.78 -8.63 -4.57
C TYR A 221 -0.54 -9.26 -4.12
N TRP A 222 -1.62 -8.48 -4.10
CA TRP A 222 -2.94 -8.93 -3.65
C TRP A 222 -3.57 -9.89 -4.64
N ARG A 223 -3.32 -9.70 -5.94
CA ARG A 223 -3.74 -10.68 -6.95
C ARG A 223 -3.16 -12.07 -6.66
N ILE A 224 -1.86 -12.16 -6.39
CA ILE A 224 -1.21 -13.42 -6.03
C ILE A 224 -1.81 -13.99 -4.74
N GLN A 225 -1.98 -13.16 -3.70
CA GLN A 225 -2.58 -13.58 -2.45
C GLN A 225 -3.94 -14.25 -2.67
N ARG A 226 -4.80 -13.62 -3.48
CA ARG A 226 -6.17 -14.07 -3.72
C ARG A 226 -6.22 -15.40 -4.46
N ASP A 227 -5.28 -15.64 -5.36
CA ASP A 227 -5.20 -16.90 -6.12
C ASP A 227 -4.76 -18.08 -5.24
N ILE A 228 -4.05 -17.85 -4.13
CA ILE A 228 -3.54 -18.91 -3.25
C ILE A 228 -4.30 -19.05 -1.92
N ALA A 229 -5.00 -18.00 -1.47
CA ALA A 229 -5.54 -17.86 -0.10
C ALA A 229 -6.43 -19.03 0.35
N GLU A 230 -7.41 -19.41 -0.47
CA GLU A 230 -8.37 -20.47 -0.14
C GLU A 230 -7.68 -21.82 0.06
N SER A 231 -6.66 -22.12 -0.76
CA SER A 231 -5.88 -23.36 -0.63
C SER A 231 -5.00 -23.41 0.63
N LEU A 232 -4.80 -22.27 1.29
CA LEU A 232 -4.10 -22.12 2.56
C LEU A 232 -5.08 -22.02 3.75
N GLY A 233 -6.39 -22.06 3.51
CA GLY A 233 -7.44 -21.93 4.52
C GLY A 233 -7.63 -20.50 5.03
N PHE A 234 -7.43 -19.51 4.16
CA PHE A 234 -7.63 -18.09 4.45
C PHE A 234 -8.58 -17.45 3.44
N TYR A 235 -9.17 -16.32 3.81
CA TYR A 235 -9.95 -15.52 2.88
C TYR A 235 -9.05 -14.82 1.85
N LYS A 236 -9.59 -14.68 0.64
CA LYS A 236 -9.09 -13.71 -0.34
C LYS A 236 -9.10 -12.32 0.30
N ALA A 237 -7.94 -11.66 0.34
CA ALA A 237 -7.81 -10.33 0.90
C ALA A 237 -8.63 -9.34 0.07
N ALA A 238 -9.36 -8.47 0.77
CA ALA A 238 -9.99 -7.30 0.19
C ALA A 238 -8.97 -6.17 0.11
N ALA A 239 -9.18 -5.24 -0.82
CA ALA A 239 -8.30 -4.09 -0.99
C ALA A 239 -9.12 -2.85 -1.37
N VAL A 240 -8.62 -1.68 -0.99
CA VAL A 240 -9.14 -0.37 -1.40
C VAL A 240 -7.97 0.48 -1.88
N HIS A 241 -8.10 1.00 -3.10
CA HIS A 241 -6.98 1.57 -3.83
C HIS A 241 -7.10 3.08 -3.99
N SER A 242 -6.04 3.79 -3.60
CA SER A 242 -5.92 5.22 -3.81
C SER A 242 -5.30 5.55 -5.18
N LYS A 243 -5.65 6.72 -5.69
CA LYS A 243 -4.89 7.43 -6.71
C LYS A 243 -3.50 7.80 -6.20
N PHE A 244 -2.61 8.17 -7.12
CA PHE A 244 -1.31 8.73 -6.78
C PHE A 244 -1.41 10.22 -6.47
N LEU A 245 -0.67 10.67 -5.45
CA LEU A 245 -0.48 12.10 -5.23
C LEU A 245 0.54 12.63 -6.27
N PRO A 246 0.18 13.62 -7.09
CA PRO A 246 1.09 14.16 -8.10
C PRO A 246 2.29 14.88 -7.48
N PRO A 247 3.43 14.97 -8.18
CA PRO A 247 4.56 15.78 -7.77
C PRO A 247 4.23 17.28 -7.86
N LEU A 248 4.98 18.12 -7.13
CA LEU A 248 4.81 19.59 -7.21
C LEU A 248 5.11 20.15 -8.61
N THR A 249 5.85 19.43 -9.44
CA THR A 249 6.26 19.86 -10.78
C THR A 249 5.16 19.75 -11.83
N GLY A 250 4.03 19.11 -11.52
CA GLY A 250 2.91 18.99 -12.45
C GLY A 250 1.99 17.79 -12.18
N PRO A 251 0.89 17.67 -12.94
CA PRO A 251 -0.15 16.67 -12.69
C PRO A 251 0.21 15.24 -13.15
N ILE A 252 1.40 15.06 -13.75
CA ILE A 252 1.83 13.79 -14.35
C ILE A 252 2.80 13.07 -13.39
N GLY A 253 2.58 11.77 -13.21
CA GLY A 253 3.41 10.91 -12.37
C GLY A 253 3.00 10.91 -10.89
N LYS A 254 3.89 10.34 -10.06
CA LYS A 254 3.73 10.15 -8.62
C LYS A 254 4.79 10.96 -7.88
N MET A 255 4.41 11.60 -6.77
CA MET A 255 5.35 12.20 -5.84
C MET A 255 6.36 11.14 -5.37
N SER A 256 7.65 11.44 -5.51
CA SER A 256 8.73 10.48 -5.22
C SER A 256 9.85 11.13 -4.42
N ALA A 257 10.37 10.39 -3.44
CA ALA A 257 11.54 10.78 -2.68
C ALA A 257 12.82 10.88 -3.53
N SER A 258 12.85 10.31 -4.74
CA SER A 258 14.00 10.43 -5.67
C SER A 258 14.15 11.82 -6.29
N LYS A 259 13.12 12.67 -6.19
CA LYS A 259 13.15 14.06 -6.67
C LYS A 259 12.73 14.99 -5.53
N PRO A 260 13.64 15.34 -4.60
CA PRO A 260 13.29 16.06 -3.37
C PRO A 260 12.57 17.39 -3.59
N GLU A 261 12.90 18.13 -4.64
CA GLU A 261 12.24 19.41 -4.98
C GLU A 261 10.78 19.25 -5.43
N SER A 262 10.38 18.03 -5.81
CA SER A 262 9.03 17.71 -6.28
C SER A 262 8.11 17.15 -5.19
N ALA A 263 8.60 17.01 -3.96
CA ALA A 263 7.91 16.41 -2.83
C ALA A 263 7.92 17.31 -1.59
N ILE A 264 6.91 17.16 -0.73
CA ILE A 264 6.89 17.79 0.60
C ILE A 264 7.08 16.68 1.64
N TYR A 265 8.19 16.72 2.37
CA TYR A 265 8.50 15.73 3.41
C TYR A 265 7.81 16.06 4.73
N LEU A 266 7.52 15.03 5.54
CA LEU A 266 6.78 15.21 6.80
C LEU A 266 7.57 16.00 7.86
N HIS A 267 8.91 16.01 7.75
CA HIS A 267 9.80 16.73 8.65
C HIS A 267 10.18 18.14 8.14
N GLU A 268 9.66 18.59 6.99
CA GLU A 268 10.06 19.89 6.44
C GLU A 268 9.53 21.06 7.28
N ASP A 269 10.37 22.07 7.45
CA ASP A 269 9.99 23.33 8.09
C ASP A 269 9.08 24.19 7.20
N GLU A 270 8.34 25.11 7.81
CA GLU A 270 7.39 26.00 7.13
C GLU A 270 8.04 26.80 5.99
N LYS A 271 9.28 27.28 6.16
CA LYS A 271 9.97 28.09 5.15
C LYS A 271 10.32 27.25 3.93
N SER A 272 10.77 26.02 4.14
CA SER A 272 11.06 25.05 3.09
C SER A 272 9.80 24.67 2.32
N ILE A 273 8.70 24.34 3.02
CA ILE A 273 7.39 24.04 2.43
C ILE A 273 6.92 25.23 1.58
N ARG A 274 6.93 26.44 2.15
CA ARG A 274 6.51 27.67 1.47
C ARG A 274 7.30 27.88 0.19
N LYS A 275 8.63 27.75 0.24
CA LYS A 275 9.51 27.91 -0.93
C LYS A 275 9.18 26.91 -2.05
N LYS A 276 8.86 25.66 -1.70
CA LYS A 276 8.49 24.63 -2.68
C LYS A 276 7.11 24.90 -3.30
N ILE A 277 6.13 25.28 -2.49
CA ILE A 277 4.78 25.65 -2.97
C ILE A 277 4.83 26.85 -3.92
N TRP A 278 5.60 27.89 -3.61
CA TRP A 278 5.76 29.05 -4.50
C TRP A 278 6.37 28.71 -5.87
N LYS A 279 7.06 27.57 -5.99
CA LYS A 279 7.66 27.09 -7.24
C LYS A 279 6.86 25.95 -7.87
N ALA A 280 5.76 25.53 -7.25
CA ALA A 280 4.95 24.44 -7.74
C ALA A 280 4.25 24.83 -9.06
N TYR A 281 3.92 23.82 -9.85
CA TYR A 281 3.17 23.99 -11.09
C TYR A 281 1.82 24.66 -10.82
N SER A 282 1.56 25.77 -11.53
CA SER A 282 0.26 26.44 -11.56
C SER A 282 -0.43 26.14 -12.89
N GLY A 283 -1.69 25.69 -12.82
CA GLY A 283 -2.55 25.55 -13.99
C GLY A 283 -3.32 26.82 -14.36
N GLY A 284 -3.21 27.89 -13.54
CA GLY A 284 -3.82 29.19 -13.81
C GLY A 284 -2.87 30.11 -14.59
N GLN A 285 -3.44 30.95 -15.45
CA GLN A 285 -2.75 32.07 -16.11
C GLN A 285 -2.90 33.35 -15.30
#